data_AF-A3IT80-F1
#
_entry.id   AF-A3IT80-F1
#
_cell.length_a   1.000
_cell.length_b   1.000
_cell.length_c   1.000
_cell.angle_alpha   90.00
_cell.angle_beta   90.00
_cell.angle_gamma   90.00
#
_symmetry.space_group_name_H-M   'P 1'
#
loop_
_entity.id
_entity.type
_entity.pdbx_description
1 polymer ?
#
loop_
_entity_poly.entity_id
_entity_poly.type
_entity_poly.pdbx_seq_one_letter_code
_entity_poly.pdbx_strand_id
1 'polypeptide(L)'
;MSAFIKGGANCVLSTLWTVDETSSAWLIIYFYQQYYSRITPKIALKNAQYWLQTVNNHKLVIWLTELLEDTKHKEIDPHVIELVQDEINKYKQRNPNNKRYENPYYWLGFIVHQL
;
A
#
# COMPACT_ATOMS: atom_id res chain seq x y z
N MET A 1 -20.67 -5.95 9.58
CA MET A 1 -19.74 -5.18 10.44
C MET A 1 -19.48 -5.78 11.82
N SER A 2 -20.44 -6.46 12.47
CA SER A 2 -20.27 -6.92 13.88
C SER A 2 -19.48 -8.23 14.08
N ALA A 3 -19.29 -9.06 13.05
CA ALA A 3 -18.64 -10.37 13.21
C ALA A 3 -17.14 -10.28 13.58
N PHE A 4 -16.37 -9.38 12.95
CA PHE A 4 -14.93 -9.20 13.25
C PHE A 4 -14.68 -8.54 14.62
N ILE A 5 -15.64 -7.76 15.11
CA ILE A 5 -15.59 -7.09 16.43
C ILE A 5 -15.66 -8.12 17.56
N LYS A 6 -16.44 -9.18 17.38
CA LYS A 6 -16.60 -10.25 18.38
C LYS A 6 -15.38 -11.19 18.47
N GLY A 7 -14.43 -11.09 17.54
CA GLY A 7 -13.26 -11.96 17.43
C GLY A 7 -11.93 -11.38 17.93
N GLY A 8 -11.90 -10.15 18.47
CA GLY A 8 -10.69 -9.56 19.07
C GLY A 8 -9.72 -8.86 18.10
N ALA A 9 -10.17 -8.48 16.90
CA ALA A 9 -9.35 -7.71 15.96
C ALA A 9 -9.16 -6.26 16.43
N ASN A 10 -7.92 -5.83 16.70
CA ASN A 10 -7.61 -4.47 17.20
C ASN A 10 -7.86 -3.33 16.18
N CYS A 11 -7.96 -3.66 14.89
CA CYS A 11 -8.15 -2.70 13.81
C CYS A 11 -8.70 -3.39 12.56
N VAL A 12 -9.66 -2.76 11.87
CA VAL A 12 -10.21 -3.23 10.58
C VAL A 12 -10.00 -2.15 9.52
N LEU A 13 -9.29 -2.50 8.45
CA LEU A 13 -9.17 -1.67 7.25
C LEU A 13 -10.24 -2.12 6.25
N SER A 14 -11.00 -1.17 5.70
CA SER A 14 -12.06 -1.44 4.73
C SER A 14 -12.06 -0.41 3.61
N THR A 15 -12.63 -0.76 2.46
CA THR A 15 -12.78 0.13 1.30
C THR A 15 -14.25 0.46 1.05
N LEU A 16 -14.54 1.72 0.72
CA LEU A 16 -15.89 2.23 0.43
C LEU A 16 -16.37 1.90 -0.99
N TRP A 17 -15.46 1.63 -1.93
CA TRP A 17 -15.73 1.19 -3.31
C TRP A 17 -14.64 0.23 -3.78
N THR A 18 -14.85 -0.42 -4.92
CA THR A 18 -13.82 -1.23 -5.60
C THR A 18 -12.69 -0.32 -6.07
N VAL A 19 -11.51 -0.50 -5.50
CA VAL A 19 -10.30 0.23 -5.88
C VAL A 19 -9.44 -0.64 -6.78
N ASP A 20 -8.66 -0.03 -7.68
CA ASP A 20 -7.65 -0.72 -8.48
C ASP A 20 -6.74 -1.60 -7.59
N GLU A 21 -6.58 -2.87 -7.95
CA GLU A 21 -5.91 -3.88 -7.12
C GLU A 21 -4.48 -3.48 -6.80
N THR A 22 -3.77 -2.89 -7.77
CA THR A 22 -2.40 -2.43 -7.62
C THR A 22 -2.29 -1.28 -6.62
N SER A 23 -3.13 -0.25 -6.75
CA SER A 23 -3.16 0.87 -5.79
C SER A 23 -3.53 0.43 -4.37
N SER A 24 -4.44 -0.56 -4.26
CA SER A 24 -4.85 -1.14 -2.99
C SER A 24 -3.69 -1.86 -2.31
N ALA A 25 -2.94 -2.68 -3.05
CA ALA A 25 -1.78 -3.39 -2.54
C ALA A 25 -0.71 -2.41 -2.01
N TRP A 26 -0.38 -1.36 -2.78
CA TRP A 26 0.60 -0.36 -2.36
C TRP A 26 0.19 0.37 -1.09
N LEU A 27 -1.06 0.82 -1.01
CA LEU A 27 -1.57 1.51 0.17
C LEU A 27 -1.52 0.62 1.41
N ILE A 28 -1.94 -0.64 1.29
CA ILE A 28 -1.97 -1.59 2.41
C ILE A 28 -0.56 -1.95 2.88
N ILE A 29 0.36 -2.24 1.96
CA ILE A 29 1.76 -2.55 2.31
C ILE A 29 2.39 -1.34 3.04
N TYR A 30 2.22 -0.13 2.51
CA TYR A 30 2.75 1.08 3.15
C TYR A 30 2.11 1.33 4.52
N PHE A 31 0.79 1.14 4.65
CA PHE A 31 0.09 1.20 5.92
C PHE A 31 0.69 0.24 6.96
N TYR A 32 0.95 -1.02 6.59
CA TYR A 32 1.55 -1.99 7.50
C TYR A 32 2.98 -1.62 7.87
N GLN A 33 3.79 -1.11 6.94
CA GLN A 33 5.12 -0.60 7.25
C GLN A 33 5.06 0.47 8.36
N GLN A 34 4.15 1.45 8.23
CA GLN A 34 3.94 2.49 9.24
C GLN A 34 3.44 1.92 10.58
N TYR A 35 2.47 1.01 10.52
CA TYR A 35 1.87 0.39 11.71
C TYR A 35 2.90 -0.45 12.50
N TYR A 36 3.75 -1.22 11.82
CA TYR A 36 4.84 -1.97 12.45
C TYR A 36 5.91 -1.06 13.05
N SER A 37 6.08 0.16 12.53
CA SER A 37 6.88 1.23 13.15
C SER A 37 6.18 1.90 14.35
N ARG A 38 5.15 1.28 14.94
CA ARG A 38 4.39 1.73 16.12
C ARG A 38 3.58 3.01 15.91
N ILE A 39 3.29 3.37 14.66
CA ILE A 39 2.38 4.48 14.34
C ILE A 39 0.93 4.01 14.54
N THR A 40 0.09 4.86 15.14
CA THR A 40 -1.31 4.51 15.37
C THR A 40 -2.03 4.26 14.03
N PRO A 41 -2.97 3.30 13.95
CA PRO A 41 -3.68 2.95 12.71
C PRO A 41 -4.27 4.16 11.95
N LYS A 42 -4.91 5.09 12.66
CA LYS A 42 -5.45 6.32 12.03
C LYS A 42 -4.38 7.17 11.36
N ILE A 43 -3.22 7.34 12.00
CA ILE A 43 -2.10 8.12 11.44
C ILE A 43 -1.42 7.34 10.32
N ALA A 44 -1.22 6.02 10.48
CA ALA A 44 -0.63 5.15 9.48
C ALA A 44 -1.45 5.17 8.18
N LEU A 45 -2.78 5.11 8.27
CA LEU A 45 -3.65 5.21 7.10
C LEU A 45 -3.55 6.58 6.43
N LYS A 46 -3.61 7.66 7.21
CA LYS A 46 -3.45 9.02 6.67
C LYS A 46 -2.11 9.19 5.94
N ASN A 47 -1.03 8.66 6.51
CA ASN A 47 0.29 8.68 5.89
C ASN A 47 0.31 7.90 4.57
N ALA A 48 -0.28 6.70 4.55
CA ALA A 48 -0.36 5.87 3.34
C ALA A 48 -1.19 6.53 2.22
N GLN A 49 -2.32 7.16 2.57
CA GLN A 49 -3.16 7.91 1.63
C GLN A 49 -2.40 9.10 1.03
N TYR A 50 -1.75 9.91 1.87
CA TYR A 50 -0.95 11.05 1.42
C TYR A 50 0.26 10.62 0.58
N TRP A 51 0.96 9.55 0.98
CA TRP A 51 2.06 9.00 0.22
C TRP A 51 1.58 8.56 -1.18
N LEU A 52 0.51 7.76 -1.26
CA LEU A 52 0.01 7.27 -2.55
C LEU A 52 -0.48 8.42 -3.45
N GLN A 53 -1.12 9.44 -2.87
CA GLN A 53 -1.53 10.63 -3.60
C GLN A 53 -0.35 11.37 -4.25
N THR A 54 0.79 11.41 -3.58
CA THR A 54 1.90 12.30 -3.95
C THR A 54 3.08 11.58 -4.62
N VAL A 55 3.15 10.26 -4.51
CA VAL A 55 4.24 9.46 -5.07
C VAL A 55 4.24 9.55 -6.60
N ASN A 56 5.41 9.83 -7.16
CA ASN A 56 5.63 9.76 -8.60
C ASN A 56 6.24 8.41 -8.98
N ASN A 57 6.24 8.08 -10.27
CA ASN A 57 6.75 6.80 -10.75
C ASN A 57 8.20 6.54 -10.32
N HIS A 58 9.07 7.57 -10.29
CA HIS A 58 10.45 7.42 -9.85
C HIS A 58 10.55 6.97 -8.38
N LYS A 59 9.87 7.66 -7.47
CA LYS A 59 9.84 7.31 -6.04
C LYS A 59 9.17 5.97 -5.80
N LEU A 60 8.15 5.62 -6.59
CA LEU A 60 7.49 4.32 -6.50
C LEU A 60 8.43 3.18 -6.87
N VAL A 61 9.23 3.34 -7.94
CA VAL A 61 10.25 2.35 -8.33
C VAL A 61 11.30 2.16 -7.24
N ILE A 62 11.77 3.24 -6.62
CA ILE A 62 12.73 3.16 -5.50
C ILE A 62 12.11 2.34 -4.36
N TRP A 63 10.91 2.72 -3.92
CA TRP A 63 10.22 2.04 -2.82
C TRP A 63 9.95 0.56 -3.10
N LEU A 64 9.52 0.19 -4.32
CA LEU A 64 9.31 -1.20 -4.70
C LEU A 64 10.62 -2.01 -4.74
N THR A 65 11.72 -1.36 -5.13
CA THR A 65 13.04 -2.00 -5.14
C THR A 65 13.48 -2.29 -3.70
N GLU A 66 13.38 -1.30 -2.81
CA GLU A 66 13.66 -1.46 -1.37
C GLU A 66 12.78 -2.55 -0.74
N LEU A 67 11.49 -2.58 -1.11
CA LEU A 67 10.56 -3.60 -0.64
C LEU A 67 11.02 -5.03 -1.02
N LEU A 68 11.53 -5.23 -2.24
CA LEU A 68 12.08 -6.52 -2.66
C LEU A 68 13.38 -6.85 -1.89
N GLU A 69 14.23 -5.86 -1.64
CA GLU A 69 15.46 -6.08 -0.88
C GLU A 69 15.18 -6.54 0.55
N ASP A 70 14.20 -5.93 1.22
CA ASP A 70 13.74 -6.31 2.56
C ASP A 70 13.13 -7.72 2.62
N THR A 71 12.78 -8.30 1.47
CA THR A 71 12.19 -9.64 1.36
C THR A 71 13.20 -10.74 1.06
N LYS A 72 14.45 -10.41 0.69
CA LYS A 72 15.48 -11.39 0.29
C LYS A 72 15.78 -12.48 1.33
N HIS A 73 15.53 -12.20 2.61
CA HIS A 73 15.75 -13.13 3.72
C HIS A 73 14.46 -13.79 4.23
N LYS A 74 13.34 -13.61 3.53
CA LYS A 74 12.02 -14.15 3.89
C LYS A 74 11.60 -15.19 2.86
N GLU A 75 10.90 -16.22 3.30
CA GLU A 75 10.24 -17.15 2.39
C GLU A 75 9.01 -16.44 1.80
N ILE A 76 9.17 -15.88 0.60
CA ILE A 76 8.10 -15.28 -0.20
C ILE A 76 7.92 -16.14 -1.45
N ASP A 77 6.67 -16.30 -1.86
CA ASP A 77 6.33 -16.97 -3.12
C ASP A 77 7.08 -16.28 -4.30
N PRO A 78 7.90 -17.02 -5.07
CA PRO A 78 8.63 -16.46 -6.21
C PRO A 78 7.73 -15.74 -7.22
N HIS A 79 6.47 -16.18 -7.38
CA HIS A 79 5.52 -15.53 -8.27
C HIS A 79 5.17 -14.11 -7.80
N VAL A 80 5.09 -13.88 -6.49
CA VAL A 80 4.88 -12.53 -5.93
C VAL A 80 6.07 -11.62 -6.22
N ILE A 81 7.30 -12.16 -6.14
CA ILE A 81 8.52 -11.41 -6.47
C ILE A 81 8.50 -10.99 -7.95
N GLU A 82 8.12 -11.90 -8.85
CA GLU A 82 7.98 -11.63 -10.28
C GLU A 82 6.94 -10.53 -10.57
N LEU A 83 5.76 -10.61 -9.95
CA LEU A 83 4.70 -9.60 -10.10
C LEU A 83 5.18 -8.19 -9.68
N VAL A 84 5.91 -8.09 -8.57
CA VAL A 84 6.48 -6.80 -8.12
C VAL A 84 7.55 -6.32 -9.08
N GLN A 85 8.39 -7.22 -9.60
CA GLN A 85 9.42 -6.89 -10.57
C GLN A 85 8.83 -6.37 -11.91
N ASP A 86 7.71 -6.95 -12.34
CA ASP A 86 6.96 -6.49 -13.51
C ASP A 86 6.38 -5.09 -13.31
N GLU A 87 5.82 -4.81 -12.12
CA GLU A 87 5.35 -3.46 -11.79
C GLU A 87 6.50 -2.44 -11.81
N ILE A 88 7.66 -2.78 -11.24
CA ILE A 88 8.87 -1.94 -11.33
C ILE A 88 9.21 -1.63 -12.79
N ASN A 89 9.21 -2.63 -13.66
CA ASN A 89 9.52 -2.47 -15.08
C ASN A 89 8.48 -1.56 -15.78
N LYS A 90 7.19 -1.74 -15.50
CA LYS A 90 6.12 -0.89 -16.04
C LYS A 90 6.27 0.57 -15.61
N TYR A 91 6.65 0.85 -14.35
CA TYR A 91 6.85 2.22 -13.89
C TYR A 91 8.12 2.87 -14.45
N LYS A 92 9.21 2.11 -14.64
CA LYS A 92 10.45 2.59 -15.28
C LYS A 92 10.26 3.05 -16.72
N GLN A 93 9.33 2.43 -17.46
CA GLN A 93 9.01 2.80 -18.85
C GLN A 93 8.15 4.06 -18.98
N ARG A 94 7.60 4.58 -17.87
CA ARG A 94 6.71 5.74 -17.87
C ARG A 94 7.46 7.02 -17.51
N ASN A 95 6.83 8.17 -17.73
CA ASN A 95 7.38 9.46 -17.26
C ASN A 95 7.65 9.40 -15.73
N PRO A 96 8.90 9.60 -15.28
CA PRO A 96 9.29 9.45 -13.87
C PRO A 96 8.57 10.42 -12.93
N ASN A 97 8.17 11.58 -13.43
CA ASN A 97 7.51 12.63 -12.63
C ASN A 97 5.99 12.49 -12.58
N ASN A 98 5.41 11.57 -13.37
CA ASN A 98 3.96 11.35 -13.35
C ASN A 98 3.51 10.74 -12.01
N LYS A 99 2.43 11.28 -11.44
CA LYS A 99 1.78 10.79 -10.22
C LYS A 99 0.53 10.01 -10.59
N ARG A 100 0.70 8.70 -10.82
CA ARG A 100 -0.39 7.84 -11.30
C ARG A 100 -1.62 7.85 -10.39
N TYR A 101 -1.40 7.99 -9.08
CA TYR A 101 -2.42 7.81 -8.05
C TYR A 101 -2.85 9.12 -7.38
N GLU A 102 -2.60 10.26 -8.02
CA GLU A 102 -3.00 11.58 -7.50
C GLU A 102 -4.53 11.70 -7.35
N ASN A 103 -5.30 11.00 -8.21
CA ASN A 103 -6.74 10.99 -8.13
C ASN A 103 -7.22 10.30 -6.83
N PRO A 104 -8.12 10.94 -6.05
CA PRO A 104 -8.68 10.36 -4.81
C PRO A 104 -9.32 8.98 -4.95
N TYR A 105 -9.77 8.61 -6.14
CA TYR A 105 -10.33 7.28 -6.44
C TYR A 105 -9.45 6.13 -5.91
N TYR A 106 -8.13 6.29 -5.94
CA TYR A 106 -7.17 5.24 -5.58
C TYR A 106 -6.93 5.05 -4.08
N TRP A 107 -7.30 6.01 -3.23
CA TRP A 107 -6.90 5.98 -1.80
C TRP A 107 -7.96 6.50 -0.82
N LEU A 108 -8.87 7.36 -1.27
CA LEU A 108 -9.87 7.99 -0.39
C LEU A 108 -10.93 6.99 0.11
N GLY A 109 -11.10 5.88 -0.62
CA GLY A 109 -12.04 4.82 -0.25
C GLY A 109 -11.62 4.04 0.99
N PHE A 110 -10.35 4.12 1.41
CA PHE A 110 -9.87 3.38 2.57
C PHE A 110 -10.24 4.08 3.88
N ILE A 111 -10.85 3.33 4.79
CA ILE A 111 -11.16 3.77 6.14
C ILE A 111 -10.65 2.75 7.15
N VAL A 112 -10.20 3.26 8.29
CA VAL A 112 -9.73 2.44 9.41
C VAL A 112 -10.67 2.57 10.59
N HIS A 113 -11.19 1.44 11.04
CA HIS A 113 -11.94 1.33 12.29
C HIS A 113 -10.98 0.86 13.37
N GLN A 114 -10.69 1.76 14.32
CA GLN A 114 -9.85 1.47 15.48
C GLN A 114 -10.76 1.36 16.71
N LEU A 115 -10.65 0.24 17.44
CA LEU A 115 -11.42 -0.05 18.66
C LEU A 115 -11.00 0.86 19.82
#